data_AF-A0A2G2MGS8-F1
#
_entry.id   AF-A0A2G2MGS8-F1
#
_cell.length_a   1.000
_cell.length_b   1.000
_cell.length_c   1.000
_cell.angle_alpha   90.00
_cell.angle_beta   90.00
_cell.angle_gamma   90.00
#
_symmetry.space_group_name_H-M   'P 1'
#
loop_
_entity.id
_entity.type
_entity.pdbx_description
1 polymer ?
#
loop_
_entity_poly.entity_id
_entity_poly.type
_entity_poly.pdbx_seq_one_letter_code
_entity_poly.pdbx_strand_id
1 'polypeptide(L)'
;MKTTMFLIVVLCLTLSACTGQKVVASDPDNAGISRLAKSDINEVVELHQRAVMHDLKSLMLKLYKRNPAGRHDKDERDIKASVDLFFSRPHDHYFTHWQEMGATDIIRIALDETYQSSDRVLPFIFGMRKMMMASYDNHTEFFYFTSIDEQKLYNSARNIEIAAWMLAEKRDIKGNILLLSDSLAEEQRNLSYQRLFGEMIATQDNLAEIIARKNGRLIKTVVVKAASMMFLPI
;
A
#
# COMPACT_ATOMS: atom_id res chain seq x y z
N MET A 1 5.86 53.58 0.16
CA MET A 1 6.84 52.51 0.47
C MET A 1 6.29 51.43 1.41
N LYS A 2 5.56 51.75 2.49
CA LYS A 2 5.00 50.72 3.40
C LYS A 2 3.88 49.87 2.78
N THR A 3 3.06 50.45 1.90
CA THR A 3 1.95 49.75 1.21
C THR A 3 2.42 48.83 0.07
N THR A 4 3.46 49.21 -0.66
CA THR A 4 4.06 48.35 -1.70
C THR A 4 4.79 47.15 -1.11
N MET A 5 5.41 47.29 0.06
CA MET A 5 6.04 46.18 0.77
C MET A 5 5.00 45.17 1.30
N PHE A 6 3.83 45.64 1.76
CA PHE A 6 2.74 44.77 2.21
C PHE A 6 2.11 43.98 1.05
N LEU A 7 1.98 44.62 -0.13
CA LEU A 7 1.46 43.98 -1.33
C LEU A 7 2.37 42.86 -1.85
N ILE A 8 3.69 43.03 -1.76
CA ILE A 8 4.69 42.01 -2.17
C ILE A 8 4.64 40.80 -1.22
N VAL A 9 4.49 41.00 0.09
CA VAL A 9 4.38 39.89 1.06
C VAL A 9 3.10 39.08 0.84
N VAL A 10 1.97 39.74 0.56
CA VAL A 10 0.69 39.07 0.27
C VAL A 10 0.74 38.34 -1.08
N LEU A 11 1.43 38.90 -2.09
CA LEU A 11 1.60 38.26 -3.40
C LEU A 11 2.54 37.03 -3.35
N CYS A 12 3.54 37.02 -2.47
CA CYS A 12 4.38 35.82 -2.25
C CYS A 12 3.64 34.70 -1.50
N LEU A 13 2.64 35.03 -0.67
CA LEU A 13 1.84 34.04 0.05
C LEU A 13 0.82 33.31 -0.85
N THR A 14 0.40 33.91 -1.97
CA THR A 14 -0.56 33.29 -2.89
C THR A 14 0.07 32.39 -3.96
N LEU A 15 1.40 32.40 -4.10
CA LEU A 15 2.13 31.56 -5.07
C LEU A 15 2.49 30.16 -4.55
N SER A 16 2.16 29.83 -3.30
CA SER A 16 2.55 28.54 -2.67
C SER A 16 1.51 27.42 -2.78
N ALA A 17 0.40 27.63 -3.50
CA ALA A 17 -0.76 26.73 -3.45
C ALA A 17 -0.77 25.59 -4.50
N CYS A 18 0.25 25.46 -5.36
CA CYS A 18 0.37 24.32 -6.27
C CYS A 18 1.23 23.20 -5.67
N THR A 19 0.90 22.73 -4.47
CA THR A 19 1.47 21.50 -3.94
C THR A 19 0.46 20.38 -4.15
N GLY A 20 0.77 19.45 -5.05
CA GLY A 20 -0.05 18.26 -5.25
C GLY A 20 -0.14 17.47 -3.95
N GLN A 21 -1.31 16.90 -3.65
CA GLN A 21 -1.51 16.08 -2.46
C GLN A 21 -0.52 14.90 -2.48
N LYS A 22 0.22 14.73 -1.38
CA LYS A 22 1.16 13.61 -1.24
C LYS A 22 0.40 12.30 -1.15
N VAL A 23 0.97 11.29 -1.81
CA VAL A 23 0.37 9.98 -2.01
C VAL A 23 1.07 8.91 -1.15
N VAL A 24 2.34 9.13 -0.89
CA VAL A 24 3.27 8.36 -0.06
C VAL A 24 4.29 9.35 0.50
N ALA A 25 5.00 8.96 1.57
CA ALA A 25 6.17 9.67 2.06
C ALA A 25 7.09 10.16 0.92
N SER A 26 7.52 11.41 1.00
CA SER A 26 8.52 11.97 0.09
C SER A 26 9.90 11.37 0.38
N ASP A 27 10.81 11.46 -0.57
CA ASP A 27 12.20 11.12 -0.30
C ASP A 27 12.76 12.06 0.80
N PRO A 28 13.28 11.54 1.91
CA PRO A 28 13.88 12.37 2.96
C PRO A 28 15.00 13.28 2.44
N ASP A 29 15.77 12.84 1.44
CA ASP A 29 16.87 13.63 0.87
C ASP A 29 16.36 14.85 0.07
N ASN A 30 15.10 14.83 -0.36
CA ASN A 30 14.46 15.93 -1.08
C ASN A 30 13.64 16.85 -0.14
N ALA A 31 13.68 16.65 1.18
CA ALA A 31 12.81 17.35 2.13
C ALA A 31 13.20 18.82 2.41
N GLY A 32 14.41 19.26 2.00
CA GLY A 32 14.86 20.65 2.18
C GLY A 32 14.77 21.12 3.64
N ILE A 33 14.21 22.32 3.85
CA ILE A 33 14.07 22.94 5.20
C ILE A 33 13.12 22.13 6.10
N SER A 34 12.15 21.41 5.53
CA SER A 34 11.20 20.60 6.32
C SER A 34 11.86 19.43 7.04
N ARG A 35 13.07 19.02 6.62
CA ARG A 35 13.88 17.99 7.29
C ARG A 35 14.22 18.37 8.73
N LEU A 36 14.40 19.66 9.02
CA LEU A 36 14.70 20.14 10.38
C LEU A 36 13.58 19.83 11.39
N ALA A 37 12.35 19.60 10.90
CA ALA A 37 11.18 19.24 11.70
C ALA A 37 10.97 17.72 11.82
N LYS A 38 11.93 16.89 11.37
CA LYS A 38 11.87 15.43 11.42
C LYS A 38 12.97 14.87 12.33
N SER A 39 12.68 13.72 12.95
CA SER A 39 13.68 12.90 13.64
C SER A 39 14.22 11.81 12.71
N ASP A 40 15.39 11.24 13.02
CA ASP A 40 15.96 10.10 12.27
C ASP A 40 14.96 8.93 12.14
N ILE A 41 14.15 8.68 13.17
CA ILE A 41 13.13 7.62 13.13
C ILE A 41 11.99 7.97 12.18
N ASN A 42 11.63 9.26 12.04
CA ASN A 42 10.63 9.66 11.05
C ASN A 42 11.14 9.44 9.63
N GLU A 43 12.42 9.70 9.37
CA GLU A 43 13.03 9.37 8.07
C GLU A 43 13.00 7.86 7.82
N VAL A 44 13.32 7.04 8.85
CA VAL A 44 13.21 5.57 8.76
C VAL A 44 11.79 5.14 8.40
N VAL A 45 10.76 5.69 9.06
CA VAL A 45 9.36 5.41 8.73
C VAL A 45 9.05 5.76 7.28
N GLU A 46 9.46 6.95 6.83
CA GLU A 46 9.24 7.42 5.47
C GLU A 46 9.89 6.49 4.44
N LEU A 47 11.12 6.05 4.69
CA LEU A 47 11.82 5.09 3.85
C LEU A 47 11.06 3.75 3.75
N HIS A 48 10.58 3.22 4.88
CA HIS A 48 9.83 1.96 4.90
C HIS A 48 8.48 2.09 4.18
N GLN A 49 7.75 3.20 4.38
CA GLN A 49 6.48 3.44 3.68
C GLN A 49 6.69 3.53 2.16
N ARG A 50 7.75 4.22 1.71
CA ARG A 50 8.09 4.27 0.28
C ARG A 50 8.45 2.90 -0.27
N ALA A 51 9.28 2.13 0.45
CA ALA A 51 9.70 0.81 0.03
C ALA A 51 8.50 -0.13 -0.16
N VAL A 52 7.62 -0.22 0.84
CA VAL A 52 6.45 -1.11 0.74
C VAL A 52 5.48 -0.68 -0.38
N MET A 53 5.30 0.62 -0.63
CA MET A 53 4.49 1.10 -1.76
C MET A 53 5.14 0.83 -3.12
N HIS A 54 6.46 0.89 -3.20
CA HIS A 54 7.22 0.53 -4.40
C HIS A 54 7.06 -0.96 -4.74
N ASP A 55 7.13 -1.83 -3.73
CA ASP A 55 6.97 -3.27 -3.91
C ASP A 55 5.53 -3.63 -4.28
N LEU A 56 4.54 -2.96 -3.68
CA LEU A 56 3.14 -3.11 -4.06
C LEU A 56 2.88 -2.66 -5.52
N LYS A 57 3.55 -1.59 -5.97
CA LYS A 57 3.51 -1.14 -7.36
C LYS A 57 4.10 -2.17 -8.32
N SER A 58 5.24 -2.75 -7.92
CA SER A 58 5.88 -3.84 -8.67
C SER A 58 4.99 -5.09 -8.74
N LEU A 59 4.27 -5.40 -7.66
CA LEU A 59 3.31 -6.49 -7.61
C LEU A 59 2.13 -6.26 -8.56
N MET A 60 1.52 -5.06 -8.56
CA MET A 60 0.42 -4.72 -9.47
C MET A 60 0.84 -4.90 -10.94
N LEU A 61 2.02 -4.39 -11.30
CA LEU A 61 2.57 -4.53 -12.65
C LEU A 61 2.73 -6.01 -13.05
N LYS A 62 3.27 -6.85 -12.16
CA LYS A 62 3.42 -8.29 -12.41
C LYS A 62 2.08 -9.01 -12.51
N LEU A 63 1.12 -8.69 -11.65
CA LEU A 63 -0.20 -9.30 -11.67
C LEU A 63 -0.95 -8.97 -12.96
N TYR A 64 -0.91 -7.72 -13.44
CA TYR A 64 -1.53 -7.37 -14.71
C TYR A 64 -0.85 -8.02 -15.91
N LYS A 65 0.49 -8.12 -15.92
CA LYS A 65 1.20 -8.86 -16.98
C LYS A 65 0.79 -10.33 -17.05
N ARG A 66 0.50 -10.93 -15.90
CA ARG A 66 0.09 -12.33 -15.79
C ARG A 66 -1.41 -12.54 -16.04
N ASN A 67 -2.24 -11.53 -15.78
CA ASN A 67 -3.69 -11.56 -15.95
C ASN A 67 -4.17 -10.44 -16.89
N PRO A 68 -3.66 -10.35 -18.14
CA PRO A 68 -3.90 -9.20 -19.00
C PRO A 68 -5.36 -9.08 -19.43
N ALA A 69 -6.08 -10.20 -19.55
CA ALA A 69 -7.47 -10.23 -20.03
C ALA A 69 -8.48 -9.61 -19.06
N GLY A 70 -8.19 -9.70 -17.75
CA GLY A 70 -9.09 -9.21 -16.69
C GLY A 70 -9.08 -7.70 -16.51
N ARG A 71 -8.00 -7.02 -16.94
CA ARG A 71 -7.80 -5.59 -16.73
C ARG A 71 -8.91 -4.75 -17.35
N HIS A 72 -9.51 -3.86 -16.55
CA HIS A 72 -10.68 -3.07 -16.94
C HIS A 72 -10.36 -2.01 -18.01
N ASP A 73 -9.21 -1.35 -17.94
CA ASP A 73 -8.82 -0.24 -18.82
C ASP A 73 -7.88 -0.69 -19.95
N LYS A 74 -7.96 -1.97 -20.34
CA LYS A 74 -7.02 -2.59 -21.27
C LYS A 74 -7.00 -1.96 -22.66
N ASP A 75 -8.13 -1.40 -23.09
CA ASP A 75 -8.32 -0.76 -24.39
C ASP A 75 -7.99 0.75 -24.36
N GLU A 76 -7.80 1.33 -23.16
CA GLU A 76 -7.51 2.75 -22.99
C GLU A 76 -6.01 3.05 -22.87
N ARG A 77 -5.26 2.18 -22.17
CA ARG A 77 -3.86 2.41 -21.82
C ARG A 77 -3.04 1.13 -21.74
N ASP A 78 -1.72 1.24 -21.91
CA ASP A 78 -0.81 0.16 -21.57
C ASP A 78 -0.76 -0.11 -20.05
N ILE A 79 -0.26 -1.29 -19.66
CA ILE A 79 -0.24 -1.72 -18.25
C ILE A 79 0.58 -0.77 -17.38
N LYS A 80 1.71 -0.26 -17.88
CA LYS A 80 2.60 0.59 -17.10
C LYS A 80 1.92 1.93 -16.80
N ALA A 81 1.25 2.52 -17.79
CA ALA A 81 0.50 3.75 -17.65
C ALA A 81 -0.66 3.62 -16.66
N SER A 82 -1.40 2.50 -16.68
CA SER A 82 -2.46 2.22 -15.70
C SER A 82 -1.91 2.12 -14.27
N VAL A 83 -0.81 1.38 -14.09
CA VAL A 83 -0.15 1.22 -12.78
C VAL A 83 0.41 2.55 -12.28
N ASP A 84 1.09 3.31 -13.14
CA ASP A 84 1.65 4.61 -12.77
C ASP A 84 0.55 5.59 -12.36
N LEU A 85 -0.57 5.64 -13.09
CA LEU A 85 -1.71 6.48 -12.75
C LEU A 85 -2.37 6.07 -11.42
N PHE A 86 -2.51 4.77 -11.16
CA PHE A 86 -3.06 4.28 -9.90
C PHE A 86 -2.20 4.76 -8.71
N PHE A 87 -0.87 4.62 -8.80
CA PHE A 87 0.04 5.04 -7.74
C PHE A 87 0.35 6.55 -7.73
N SER A 88 -0.04 7.31 -8.76
CA SER A 88 0.06 8.78 -8.74
C SER A 88 -1.09 9.45 -8.02
N ARG A 89 -2.14 8.69 -7.65
CA ARG A 89 -3.32 9.18 -6.95
C ARG A 89 -3.28 8.77 -5.47
N PRO A 90 -3.84 9.58 -4.55
CA PRO A 90 -3.96 9.23 -3.13
C PRO A 90 -4.57 7.84 -2.88
N HIS A 91 -4.24 7.23 -1.75
CA HIS A 91 -4.68 5.86 -1.41
C HIS A 91 -6.20 5.74 -1.22
N ASP A 92 -6.88 6.85 -0.94
CA ASP A 92 -8.32 7.01 -0.77
C ASP A 92 -9.02 7.52 -2.04
N HIS A 93 -8.30 7.63 -3.17
CA HIS A 93 -8.87 8.14 -4.40
C HIS A 93 -10.12 7.33 -4.80
N TYR A 94 -11.22 8.05 -4.95
CA TYR A 94 -12.57 7.52 -4.84
C TYR A 94 -12.95 6.54 -5.96
N PHE A 95 -12.79 5.24 -5.69
CA PHE A 95 -13.66 4.22 -6.24
C PHE A 95 -14.92 4.17 -5.36
N THR A 96 -15.98 4.86 -5.78
CA THR A 96 -17.21 5.07 -4.99
C THR A 96 -17.77 3.78 -4.37
N HIS A 97 -17.67 2.66 -5.08
CA HIS A 97 -18.16 1.35 -4.62
C HIS A 97 -17.32 0.72 -3.49
N TRP A 98 -16.08 1.16 -3.25
CA TRP A 98 -15.18 0.63 -2.21
C TRP A 98 -14.87 1.61 -1.09
N GLN A 99 -15.44 2.82 -1.16
CA GLN A 99 -15.15 3.89 -0.21
C GLN A 99 -15.50 3.47 1.23
N GLU A 100 -16.74 3.01 1.42
CA GLU A 100 -17.30 2.55 2.70
C GLU A 100 -16.81 1.16 3.12
N MET A 101 -16.09 0.45 2.24
CA MET A 101 -15.63 -0.91 2.53
C MET A 101 -14.34 -0.92 3.33
N GLY A 102 -14.24 -1.84 4.30
CA GLY A 102 -12.99 -2.13 4.99
C GLY A 102 -11.91 -2.58 4.01
N ALA A 103 -10.66 -2.16 4.23
CA ALA A 103 -9.55 -2.47 3.33
C ALA A 103 -9.41 -3.98 3.07
N THR A 104 -9.55 -4.78 4.12
CA THR A 104 -9.46 -6.24 4.08
C THR A 104 -10.69 -6.91 3.45
N ASP A 105 -11.85 -6.26 3.47
CA ASP A 105 -13.04 -6.72 2.74
C ASP A 105 -12.89 -6.55 1.24
N ILE A 106 -12.23 -5.47 0.80
CA ILE A 106 -11.94 -5.27 -0.63
C ILE A 106 -10.97 -6.37 -1.12
N ILE A 107 -9.96 -6.73 -0.32
CA ILE A 107 -9.05 -7.85 -0.63
C ILE A 107 -9.85 -9.16 -0.73
N ARG A 108 -10.78 -9.41 0.20
CA ARG A 108 -11.65 -10.60 0.17
C ARG A 108 -12.49 -10.66 -1.10
N ILE A 109 -13.17 -9.57 -1.45
CA ILE A 109 -14.03 -9.51 -2.65
C ILE A 109 -13.22 -9.74 -3.93
N ALA A 110 -11.99 -9.22 -4.02
CA ALA A 110 -11.12 -9.47 -5.19
C ALA A 110 -10.90 -10.96 -5.48
N LEU A 111 -10.91 -11.78 -4.43
CA LEU A 111 -10.67 -13.22 -4.43
C LEU A 111 -11.93 -14.03 -4.06
N ASP A 112 -13.10 -13.43 -4.27
CA ASP A 112 -14.40 -14.08 -4.15
C ASP A 112 -14.88 -14.53 -5.53
N GLU A 113 -15.32 -15.77 -5.68
CA GLU A 113 -15.77 -16.28 -6.98
C GLU A 113 -17.02 -15.56 -7.51
N THR A 114 -17.85 -15.00 -6.63
CA THR A 114 -19.05 -14.25 -6.97
C THR A 114 -18.78 -12.81 -7.43
N TYR A 115 -17.52 -12.38 -7.37
CA TYR A 115 -17.13 -11.05 -7.84
C TYR A 115 -17.37 -10.89 -9.34
N GLN A 116 -18.17 -9.89 -9.70
CA GLN A 116 -18.72 -9.73 -11.04
C GLN A 116 -17.77 -9.08 -12.05
N SER A 117 -16.80 -8.28 -11.58
CA SER A 117 -15.86 -7.59 -12.47
C SER A 117 -14.74 -8.55 -12.91
N SER A 118 -14.27 -8.36 -14.14
CA SER A 118 -13.14 -9.10 -14.68
C SER A 118 -11.81 -8.68 -14.05
N ASP A 119 -11.72 -7.44 -13.53
CA ASP A 119 -10.47 -6.91 -12.96
C ASP A 119 -10.40 -7.24 -11.48
N ARG A 120 -9.77 -8.37 -11.16
CA ARG A 120 -9.46 -8.80 -9.79
C ARG A 120 -8.18 -8.19 -9.24
N VAL A 121 -7.28 -7.71 -10.10
CA VAL A 121 -6.00 -7.10 -9.68
C VAL A 121 -6.24 -5.76 -9.01
N LEU A 122 -7.12 -4.93 -9.59
CA LEU A 122 -7.44 -3.61 -9.07
C LEU A 122 -7.96 -3.63 -7.62
N PRO A 123 -9.04 -4.35 -7.27
CA PRO A 123 -9.52 -4.41 -5.89
C PRO A 123 -8.49 -5.04 -4.95
N PHE A 124 -7.76 -6.08 -5.38
CA PHE A 124 -6.74 -6.72 -4.55
C PHE A 124 -5.65 -5.71 -4.15
N ILE A 125 -5.09 -5.00 -5.13
CA ILE A 125 -4.04 -4.00 -4.89
C ILE A 125 -4.59 -2.78 -4.15
N PHE A 126 -5.80 -2.33 -4.46
CA PHE A 126 -6.44 -1.22 -3.74
C PHE A 126 -6.68 -1.55 -2.27
N GLY A 127 -7.22 -2.72 -1.96
CA GLY A 127 -7.40 -3.18 -0.58
C GLY A 127 -6.08 -3.32 0.18
N MET A 128 -5.06 -3.91 -0.45
CA MET A 128 -3.70 -4.00 0.12
C MET A 128 -3.11 -2.63 0.42
N ARG A 129 -3.22 -1.69 -0.53
CA ARG A 129 -2.75 -0.31 -0.37
C ARG A 129 -3.48 0.42 0.75
N LYS A 130 -4.81 0.36 0.77
CA LYS A 130 -5.65 0.98 1.81
C LYS A 130 -5.29 0.45 3.20
N MET A 131 -5.07 -0.87 3.31
CA MET A 131 -4.67 -1.53 4.56
C MET A 131 -3.28 -1.09 5.02
N MET A 132 -2.29 -1.12 4.12
CA MET A 132 -0.92 -0.70 4.44
C MET A 132 -0.86 0.78 4.80
N MET A 133 -1.58 1.66 4.11
CA MET A 133 -1.62 3.08 4.46
C MET A 133 -2.31 3.30 5.81
N ALA A 134 -3.37 2.54 6.11
CA ALA A 134 -4.03 2.60 7.41
C ALA A 134 -3.12 2.16 8.57
N SER A 135 -2.11 1.29 8.34
CA SER A 135 -1.12 0.97 9.38
C SER A 135 -0.14 2.09 9.68
N TYR A 136 -0.08 3.13 8.84
CA TYR A 136 0.61 4.41 9.11
C TYR A 136 -0.38 5.52 9.54
N ASP A 137 -1.59 5.16 9.95
CA ASP A 137 -2.69 6.11 10.22
C ASP A 137 -2.95 7.06 9.04
N ASN A 138 -2.73 6.56 7.81
CA ASN A 138 -2.86 7.29 6.54
C ASN A 138 -1.95 8.52 6.39
N HIS A 139 -0.94 8.68 7.25
CA HIS A 139 0.04 9.75 7.12
C HIS A 139 0.95 9.53 5.90
N THR A 140 1.25 10.60 5.18
CA THR A 140 2.26 10.65 4.12
C THR A 140 3.41 11.59 4.45
N GLU A 141 3.40 12.17 5.66
CA GLU A 141 4.45 13.04 6.20
C GLU A 141 4.57 12.79 7.69
N PHE A 142 5.81 12.67 8.17
CA PHE A 142 6.08 12.27 9.55
C PHE A 142 6.95 13.32 10.25
N PHE A 143 6.37 14.00 11.22
CA PHE A 143 7.03 15.05 12.01
C PHE A 143 7.21 14.59 13.47
N TYR A 144 7.90 15.37 14.30
CA TYR A 144 8.27 14.96 15.67
C TYR A 144 7.12 14.39 16.52
N PHE A 145 5.89 14.86 16.32
CA PHE A 145 4.72 14.43 17.09
C PHE A 145 3.86 13.37 16.39
N THR A 146 4.26 12.90 15.21
CA THR A 146 3.55 11.82 14.53
C THR A 146 3.83 10.50 15.26
N SER A 147 2.81 9.95 15.90
CA SER A 147 2.87 8.63 16.52
C SER A 147 2.42 7.56 15.52
N ILE A 148 3.10 6.42 15.52
CA ILE A 148 2.68 5.24 14.77
C ILE A 148 2.49 4.12 15.76
N ASP A 149 1.44 3.33 15.54
CA ASP A 149 1.13 2.14 16.31
C ASP A 149 1.90 0.93 15.75
N GLU A 150 2.87 0.44 16.53
CA GLU A 150 3.64 -0.76 16.20
C GLU A 150 2.76 -2.01 15.97
N GLN A 151 1.63 -2.13 16.66
CA GLN A 151 0.73 -3.27 16.50
C GLN A 151 0.03 -3.24 15.14
N LYS A 152 -0.31 -2.05 14.62
CA LYS A 152 -0.90 -1.93 13.28
C LYS A 152 0.08 -2.34 12.19
N LEU A 153 1.35 -1.94 12.32
CA LEU A 153 2.41 -2.35 11.40
C LEU A 153 2.62 -3.86 11.41
N TYR A 154 2.70 -4.46 12.61
CA TYR A 154 2.79 -5.91 12.76
C TYR A 154 1.56 -6.63 12.17
N ASN A 155 0.36 -6.14 12.46
CA ASN A 155 -0.88 -6.71 11.91
C ASN A 155 -0.92 -6.59 10.39
N SER A 156 -0.41 -5.48 9.82
CA SER A 156 -0.26 -5.29 8.38
C SER A 156 0.65 -6.36 7.77
N ALA A 157 1.80 -6.67 8.39
CA ALA A 157 2.68 -7.75 7.95
C ALA A 157 1.98 -9.12 7.92
N ARG A 158 1.26 -9.47 9.00
CA ARG A 158 0.47 -10.72 9.05
C ARG A 158 -0.65 -10.74 8.02
N ASN A 159 -1.28 -9.60 7.76
CA ASN A 159 -2.31 -9.49 6.74
C ASN A 159 -1.74 -9.64 5.32
N ILE A 160 -0.52 -9.17 5.06
CA ILE A 160 0.15 -9.39 3.77
C ILE A 160 0.36 -10.89 3.54
N GLU A 161 0.73 -11.66 4.56
CA GLU A 161 0.82 -13.13 4.47
C GLU A 161 -0.53 -13.78 4.16
N ILE A 162 -1.59 -13.36 4.86
CA ILE A 162 -2.94 -13.87 4.62
C ILE A 162 -3.36 -13.58 3.17
N ALA A 163 -3.11 -12.36 2.68
CA ALA A 163 -3.42 -11.98 1.31
C ALA A 163 -2.62 -12.79 0.28
N ALA A 164 -1.33 -13.04 0.53
CA ALA A 164 -0.47 -13.87 -0.31
C ALA A 164 -0.99 -15.31 -0.38
N TRP A 165 -1.37 -15.89 0.77
CA TRP A 165 -1.96 -17.22 0.82
C TRP A 165 -3.30 -17.27 0.07
N MET A 166 -4.19 -16.29 0.30
CA MET A 166 -5.48 -16.23 -0.39
C MET A 166 -5.31 -16.15 -1.90
N LEU A 167 -4.34 -15.36 -2.37
CA LEU A 167 -4.03 -15.23 -3.79
C LEU A 167 -3.56 -16.56 -4.41
N ALA A 168 -2.85 -17.39 -3.66
CA ALA A 168 -2.36 -18.69 -4.13
C ALA A 168 -3.46 -19.78 -4.11
N GLU A 169 -4.38 -19.73 -3.15
CA GLU A 169 -5.29 -20.85 -2.85
C GLU A 169 -6.74 -20.64 -3.32
N LYS A 170 -7.17 -19.39 -3.56
CA LYS A 170 -8.57 -19.12 -3.92
C LYS A 170 -8.90 -19.59 -5.33
N ARG A 171 -9.93 -20.42 -5.43
CA ARG A 171 -10.40 -21.08 -6.64
C ARG A 171 -11.88 -20.85 -6.89
N ASP A 172 -12.30 -20.94 -8.15
CA ASP A 172 -13.72 -20.98 -8.54
C ASP A 172 -14.33 -22.39 -8.29
N ILE A 173 -15.65 -22.50 -8.45
CA ILE A 173 -16.40 -23.79 -8.41
C ILE A 173 -15.84 -24.88 -9.35
N LYS A 174 -15.07 -24.52 -10.37
CA LYS A 174 -14.45 -25.46 -11.32
C LYS A 174 -13.02 -25.84 -10.91
N GLY A 175 -12.50 -25.30 -9.81
CA GLY A 175 -11.15 -25.54 -9.30
C GLY A 175 -10.07 -24.66 -9.90
N ASN A 176 -10.41 -23.70 -10.76
CA ASN A 176 -9.45 -22.78 -11.38
C ASN A 176 -9.06 -21.69 -10.39
N ILE A 177 -7.78 -21.30 -10.38
CA ILE A 177 -7.29 -20.18 -9.58
C ILE A 177 -7.97 -18.87 -10.05
N LEU A 178 -8.47 -18.07 -9.11
CA LEU A 178 -9.20 -16.83 -9.42
C LEU A 178 -8.30 -15.71 -9.96
N LEU A 179 -7.07 -15.61 -9.46
CA LEU A 179 -6.09 -14.63 -9.91
C LEU A 179 -4.70 -15.26 -9.98
N LEU A 180 -4.13 -15.35 -11.18
CA LEU A 180 -2.87 -16.02 -11.41
C LEU A 180 -1.71 -15.19 -10.82
N SER A 181 -0.87 -15.83 -10.02
CA SER A 181 0.32 -15.21 -9.42
C SER A 181 1.54 -16.10 -9.65
N ASP A 182 1.66 -17.18 -8.90
CA ASP A 182 2.73 -18.17 -9.03
C ASP A 182 2.57 -19.07 -10.27
N SER A 183 3.59 -19.88 -10.52
CA SER A 183 3.61 -20.87 -11.59
C SER A 183 2.53 -21.92 -11.41
N LEU A 184 1.86 -22.26 -12.50
CA LEU A 184 0.99 -23.44 -12.54
C LEU A 184 1.85 -24.72 -12.47
N ALA A 185 1.23 -25.86 -12.18
CA ALA A 185 1.92 -27.13 -11.94
C ALA A 185 2.86 -27.56 -13.09
N GLU A 186 2.59 -27.12 -14.32
CA GLU A 186 3.37 -27.44 -15.53
C GLU A 186 4.35 -26.35 -15.96
N GLU A 187 4.44 -25.24 -15.21
CA GLU A 187 5.33 -24.13 -15.54
C GLU A 187 6.61 -24.14 -14.70
N GLN A 188 7.67 -23.54 -15.23
CA GLN A 188 8.89 -23.31 -14.46
C GLN A 188 8.57 -22.47 -13.22
N ARG A 189 9.01 -22.94 -12.05
CA ARG A 189 8.76 -22.30 -10.76
C ARG A 189 9.23 -20.84 -10.74
N ASN A 190 8.30 -19.92 -10.55
CA ASN A 190 8.51 -18.48 -10.49
C ASN A 190 8.21 -17.98 -9.07
N LEU A 191 9.27 -17.74 -8.30
CA LEU A 191 9.18 -17.26 -6.91
C LEU A 191 9.12 -15.72 -6.82
N SER A 192 8.96 -15.03 -7.95
CA SER A 192 9.10 -13.58 -7.97
C SER A 192 7.91 -12.83 -7.36
N TYR A 193 6.75 -13.48 -7.19
CA TYR A 193 5.61 -12.94 -6.44
C TYR A 193 5.81 -13.14 -4.94
N GLN A 194 6.16 -14.36 -4.53
CA GLN A 194 6.52 -14.70 -3.14
C GLN A 194 7.63 -13.80 -2.60
N ARG A 195 8.63 -13.46 -3.43
CA ARG A 195 9.69 -12.51 -3.07
C ARG A 195 9.15 -11.11 -2.75
N LEU A 196 8.27 -10.56 -3.60
CA LEU A 196 7.66 -9.24 -3.35
C LEU A 196 6.81 -9.25 -2.07
N PHE A 197 6.05 -10.31 -1.83
CA PHE A 197 5.32 -10.45 -0.57
C PHE A 197 6.27 -10.50 0.63
N GLY A 198 7.35 -11.29 0.55
CA GLY A 198 8.38 -11.37 1.59
C GLY A 198 9.07 -10.02 1.87
N GLU A 199 9.38 -9.26 0.83
CA GLU A 199 9.95 -7.90 0.96
C GLU A 199 8.99 -6.94 1.67
N MET A 200 7.69 -6.97 1.31
CA MET A 200 6.67 -6.15 1.99
C MET A 200 6.44 -6.59 3.45
N ILE A 201 6.41 -7.90 3.73
CA ILE A 201 6.28 -8.44 5.11
C ILE A 201 7.46 -7.99 5.96
N ALA A 202 8.69 -8.20 5.48
CA ALA A 202 9.90 -7.81 6.18
C ALA A 202 9.95 -6.30 6.44
N THR A 203 9.53 -5.49 5.46
CA THR A 203 9.46 -4.03 5.61
C THR A 203 8.50 -3.62 6.74
N GLN A 204 7.32 -4.24 6.82
CA GLN A 204 6.35 -3.94 7.87
C GLN A 204 6.79 -4.46 9.25
N ASP A 205 7.27 -5.71 9.34
CA ASP A 205 7.71 -6.32 10.60
C ASP A 205 8.94 -5.61 11.19
N ASN A 206 9.93 -5.26 10.37
CA ASN A 206 11.10 -4.53 10.82
C ASN A 206 10.72 -3.15 11.38
N LEU A 207 9.83 -2.43 10.69
CA LEU A 207 9.38 -1.14 11.18
C LEU A 207 8.57 -1.28 12.48
N ALA A 208 7.72 -2.30 12.59
CA ALA A 208 6.99 -2.59 13.81
C ALA A 208 7.94 -2.76 15.00
N GLU A 209 9.02 -3.53 14.85
CA GLU A 209 10.02 -3.71 15.91
C GLU A 209 10.73 -2.40 16.26
N ILE A 210 11.15 -1.62 15.27
CA ILE A 210 11.81 -0.31 15.48
C ILE A 210 10.89 0.63 16.29
N ILE A 211 9.62 0.73 15.90
CA ILE A 211 8.64 1.60 16.58
C ILE A 211 8.31 1.09 17.97
N ALA A 212 8.15 -0.22 18.17
CA ALA A 212 7.94 -0.83 19.47
C ALA A 212 9.09 -0.50 20.44
N ARG A 213 10.34 -0.62 19.97
CA ARG A 213 11.53 -0.27 20.74
C ARG A 213 11.57 1.22 21.08
N LYS A 214 11.33 2.11 20.10
CA LYS A 214 11.24 3.56 20.33
C LYS A 214 10.19 3.93 21.38
N ASN A 215 9.03 3.28 21.31
CA ASN A 215 7.89 3.59 22.19
C ASN A 215 7.97 2.88 23.56
N GLY A 216 8.92 1.95 23.75
CA GLY A 216 9.00 1.11 24.95
C GLY A 216 7.82 0.14 25.09
N ARG A 217 7.23 -0.29 23.97
CA ARG A 217 6.03 -1.14 23.93
C ARG A 217 6.38 -2.56 23.46
N LEU A 218 5.51 -3.51 23.81
CA LEU A 218 5.61 -4.90 23.36
C LEU A 218 4.58 -5.15 22.25
N ILE A 219 5.02 -5.83 21.18
CA ILE A 219 4.14 -6.29 20.11
C ILE A 219 3.45 -7.58 20.57
N LYS A 220 2.13 -7.65 20.44
CA LYS A 220 1.39 -8.89 20.65
C LYS A 220 1.51 -9.75 19.39
N THR A 221 2.37 -10.76 19.46
CA THR A 221 2.58 -11.70 18.36
C THR A 221 1.37 -12.63 18.20
N VAL A 222 0.92 -12.81 16.96
CA VAL A 222 -0.12 -13.76 16.58
C VAL A 222 0.46 -14.73 15.56
N VAL A 223 0.31 -16.03 15.82
CA VAL A 223 0.62 -17.06 14.83
C VAL A 223 -0.61 -17.27 13.96
N VAL A 224 -0.55 -16.83 12.70
CA VAL A 224 -1.60 -17.12 11.71
C VAL A 224 -1.53 -18.60 11.38
N LYS A 225 -2.49 -19.39 11.87
CA LYS A 225 -2.66 -20.79 11.45
C LYS A 225 -3.55 -20.84 10.21
N ALA A 226 -3.26 -21.76 9.30
CA ALA A 226 -4.06 -21.98 8.08
C ALA A 226 -5.57 -22.18 8.34
N ALA A 227 -5.95 -22.60 9.56
CA ALA A 227 -7.36 -22.80 9.93
C ALA A 227 -8.14 -21.51 10.25
N SER A 228 -7.48 -20.38 10.52
CA SER A 228 -8.15 -19.19 11.04
C SER A 228 -8.07 -17.95 10.16
N MET A 229 -7.47 -18.01 8.96
CA MET A 229 -7.05 -16.90 8.06
C MET A 229 -8.03 -15.73 7.93
N MET A 230 -8.09 -14.96 8.99
CA MET A 230 -8.91 -13.80 9.20
C MET A 230 -7.94 -12.65 9.34
N PHE A 231 -8.13 -11.64 8.50
CA PHE A 231 -7.35 -10.44 8.59
C PHE A 231 -7.44 -9.84 10.01
N LEU A 232 -6.29 -9.48 10.54
CA LEU A 232 -6.13 -8.78 11.80
C LEU A 232 -6.58 -7.32 11.67
N PRO A 233 -7.07 -6.70 12.76
CA PRO A 233 -7.49 -5.32 12.76
C PRO A 233 -6.32 -4.37 12.48
N ILE A 234 -6.61 -3.30 11.74
CA ILE A 234 -5.72 -2.16 11.49
C ILE A 234 -6.35 -0.92 12.12
#